data_AF-A8U7X0-F1
#
_entry.id   AF-A8U7X0-F1
#
_cell.length_a   1.000
_cell.length_b   1.000
_cell.length_c   1.000
_cell.angle_alpha   90.00
_cell.angle_beta   90.00
_cell.angle_gamma   90.00
#
_symmetry.space_group_name_H-M   'P 1'
#
loop_
_entity.id
_entity.type
_entity.pdbx_description
1 polymer ?
#
loop_
_entity_poly.entity_id
_entity_poly.type
_entity_poly.pdbx_seq_one_letter_code
_entity_poly.pdbx_strand_id
1 'polypeptide(L)'
;MDWIQLGTLGISGVTLGKLIYDSMNMKDQIKIDRRISVTVEEKRKMQRELFNHVSSLLNIDRKAVTATFTREEMRNAISDAHNHKINVWINLNRDNKHQNSLKDECSILATFLSNFLEDPGEEQLKQYLDTTEKATWEIWLLIDKYIEEEEKLIKNLLDK
;
A
#
# COMPACT_ATOMS: atom_id res chain seq x y z
N MET A 1 11.89 2.12 -67.61
CA MET A 1 11.36 1.89 -66.26
C MET A 1 9.97 2.49 -66.25
N ASP A 2 8.95 1.64 -66.20
CA ASP A 2 7.57 2.11 -66.27
C ASP A 2 7.22 2.89 -65.01
N TRP A 3 6.55 4.03 -65.19
CA TRP A 3 6.02 4.87 -64.10
C TRP A 3 5.19 4.07 -63.09
N ILE A 4 4.57 2.99 -63.54
CA ILE A 4 3.82 2.03 -62.72
C ILE A 4 4.75 1.29 -61.74
N GLN A 5 5.91 0.82 -62.19
CA GLN A 5 6.88 0.11 -61.33
C GLN A 5 7.47 1.03 -60.25
N LEU A 6 7.66 2.32 -60.59
CA LEU A 6 8.16 3.34 -59.67
C LEU A 6 7.11 3.69 -58.59
N GLY A 7 5.83 3.75 -58.96
CA GLY A 7 4.71 3.91 -58.02
C GLY A 7 4.55 2.72 -57.06
N THR A 8 4.64 1.48 -57.57
CA THR A 8 4.55 0.26 -56.75
C THR A 8 5.70 0.15 -55.74
N LEU A 9 6.91 0.58 -56.12
CA LEU A 9 8.08 0.67 -55.23
C LEU A 9 7.90 1.70 -54.12
N GLY A 10 7.26 2.84 -54.41
CA GLY A 10 6.94 3.85 -53.40
C GLY A 10 5.96 3.32 -52.34
N ILE A 11 4.91 2.62 -52.77
CA ILE A 11 3.89 2.06 -51.86
C ILE A 11 4.48 0.96 -50.97
N SER A 12 5.34 0.09 -51.52
CA SER A 12 6.00 -0.96 -50.74
C SER A 12 6.99 -0.39 -49.73
N GLY A 13 7.74 0.66 -50.10
CA GLY A 13 8.64 1.37 -49.19
C GLY A 13 7.92 2.02 -48.00
N VAL A 14 6.79 2.68 -48.24
CA VAL A 14 5.95 3.27 -47.18
C VAL A 14 5.37 2.19 -46.26
N THR A 15 4.93 1.07 -46.83
CA THR A 15 4.37 -0.05 -46.06
C THR A 15 5.43 -0.70 -45.18
N LEU A 16 6.63 -0.93 -45.70
CA LEU A 16 7.77 -1.43 -44.92
C LEU A 16 8.20 -0.45 -43.82
N GLY A 17 8.27 0.84 -44.13
CA GLY A 17 8.55 1.88 -43.14
C GLY A 17 7.53 1.89 -42.00
N LYS A 18 6.25 1.77 -42.32
CA LYS A 18 5.17 1.66 -41.32
C LYS A 18 5.30 0.39 -40.49
N LEU A 19 5.58 -0.77 -41.10
CA LEU A 19 5.78 -2.03 -40.37
C LEU A 19 6.97 -1.98 -39.40
N ILE A 20 8.07 -1.33 -39.80
CA ILE A 20 9.24 -1.15 -38.92
C ILE A 20 8.89 -0.22 -37.75
N TYR A 21 8.20 0.89 -38.02
CA TYR A 21 7.74 1.81 -36.98
C TYR A 21 6.79 1.14 -35.99
N ASP A 22 5.77 0.43 -36.49
CA ASP A 22 4.80 -0.30 -35.68
C ASP A 22 5.50 -1.39 -34.85
N SER A 23 6.48 -2.09 -35.42
CA SER A 23 7.28 -3.11 -34.69
C SER A 23 8.14 -2.52 -33.59
N MET A 24 8.76 -1.36 -33.81
CA MET A 24 9.52 -0.64 -32.79
C MET A 24 8.59 -0.18 -31.66
N ASN A 25 7.46 0.43 -32.01
CA ASN A 25 6.48 0.92 -31.05
C ASN A 25 5.88 -0.23 -30.21
N MET A 26 5.62 -1.39 -30.82
CA MET A 26 5.12 -2.59 -30.13
C MET A 26 6.13 -3.13 -29.11
N LYS A 27 7.43 -3.12 -29.43
CA LYS A 27 8.48 -3.55 -28.49
C LYS A 27 8.58 -2.63 -27.27
N ASP A 28 8.39 -1.32 -27.48
CA ASP A 28 8.42 -0.35 -26.39
C ASP A 28 7.16 -0.42 -25.54
N GLN A 29 5.99 -0.64 -26.14
CA GLN A 29 4.73 -0.91 -25.41
C GLN A 29 4.85 -2.16 -24.54
N ILE A 30 5.39 -3.28 -25.04
CA ILE A 30 5.58 -4.50 -24.24
C ILE A 30 6.48 -4.26 -23.01
N LYS A 31 7.52 -3.42 -23.14
CA LYS A 31 8.37 -3.06 -22.01
C LYS A 31 7.64 -2.19 -20.99
N ILE A 32 6.83 -1.24 -21.45
CA ILE A 32 6.00 -0.37 -20.61
C ILE A 32 4.98 -1.22 -19.86
N ASP A 33 4.22 -2.07 -20.56
CA ASP A 33 3.23 -2.98 -19.97
C ASP A 33 3.85 -3.88 -18.92
N ARG A 34 5.02 -4.47 -19.22
CA ARG A 34 5.75 -5.30 -18.24
C ARG A 34 6.16 -4.48 -17.02
N ARG A 35 6.64 -3.25 -17.19
CA ARG A 35 7.03 -2.37 -16.09
C ARG A 35 5.83 -1.96 -15.24
N ILE A 36 4.70 -1.65 -15.87
CA ILE A 36 3.43 -1.34 -15.20
C ILE A 36 2.97 -2.57 -14.41
N SER A 37 2.94 -3.76 -15.02
CA SER A 37 2.55 -5.00 -14.37
C SER A 37 3.38 -5.28 -13.11
N VAL A 38 4.72 -5.18 -13.20
CA VAL A 38 5.61 -5.38 -12.05
C VAL A 38 5.34 -4.33 -10.96
N THR A 39 5.20 -3.07 -11.35
CA THR A 39 4.96 -1.96 -10.40
C THR A 39 3.62 -2.12 -9.67
N VAL A 40 2.56 -2.53 -10.38
CA VAL A 40 1.23 -2.78 -9.79
C VAL A 40 1.29 -3.98 -8.85
N GLU A 41 1.99 -5.05 -9.21
CA GLU A 41 2.17 -6.21 -8.35
C GLU A 41 2.91 -5.87 -7.05
N GLU A 42 4.00 -5.09 -7.15
CA GLU A 42 4.73 -4.59 -5.99
C GLU A 42 3.85 -3.70 -5.10
N LYS A 43 3.08 -2.75 -5.68
CA LYS A 43 2.14 -1.91 -4.90
C LYS A 43 1.08 -2.75 -4.18
N ARG A 44 0.51 -3.76 -4.83
CA ARG A 44 -0.43 -4.70 -4.19
C ARG A 44 0.21 -5.53 -3.08
N LYS A 45 1.47 -5.93 -3.24
CA LYS A 45 2.20 -6.64 -2.19
C LYS A 45 2.41 -5.74 -0.97
N MET A 46 2.87 -4.51 -1.17
CA MET A 46 3.06 -3.53 -0.09
C MET A 46 1.74 -3.24 0.65
N GLN A 47 0.62 -3.11 -0.09
CA GLN A 47 -0.71 -2.97 0.52
C GLN A 47 -1.08 -4.16 1.41
N ARG A 48 -0.87 -5.41 0.95
CA ARG A 48 -1.15 -6.60 1.77
C ARG A 48 -0.32 -6.63 3.04
N GLU A 49 0.97 -6.30 2.96
CA GLU A 49 1.85 -6.22 4.13
C GLU A 49 1.38 -5.15 5.12
N LEU A 50 0.97 -3.97 4.62
CA LEU A 50 0.36 -2.91 5.43
C LEU A 50 -0.92 -3.36 6.11
N PHE A 51 -1.87 -3.95 5.37
CA PHE A 51 -3.14 -4.41 5.94
C PHE A 51 -2.96 -5.47 7.01
N ASN A 52 -2.02 -6.40 6.81
CA ASN A 52 -1.70 -7.41 7.80
C ASN A 52 -1.18 -6.76 9.10
N HIS A 53 -0.32 -5.75 8.99
CA HIS A 53 0.19 -5.03 10.15
C HIS A 53 -0.91 -4.26 10.90
N VAL A 54 -1.71 -3.48 10.17
CA VAL A 54 -2.79 -2.69 10.79
C VAL A 54 -3.84 -3.60 11.43
N SER A 55 -4.25 -4.67 10.75
CA SER A 55 -5.20 -5.65 11.29
C SER A 55 -4.66 -6.33 12.54
N SER A 56 -3.35 -6.60 12.60
CA SER A 56 -2.72 -7.16 13.80
C SER A 56 -2.82 -6.19 14.98
N LEU A 57 -2.46 -4.91 14.79
CA LEU A 57 -2.57 -3.88 15.81
C LEU A 57 -4.01 -3.72 16.33
N LEU A 58 -4.99 -3.62 15.43
CA LEU A 58 -6.40 -3.51 15.78
C LEU A 58 -6.92 -4.74 16.54
N ASN A 59 -6.44 -5.94 16.18
CA ASN A 59 -6.83 -7.16 16.89
C ASN A 59 -6.21 -7.24 18.28
N ILE A 60 -4.98 -6.74 18.46
CA ILE A 60 -4.35 -6.63 19.78
C ILE A 60 -5.12 -5.64 20.65
N ASP A 61 -5.45 -4.46 20.13
CA ASP A 61 -6.26 -3.45 20.83
C ASP A 61 -7.61 -4.01 21.27
N ARG A 62 -8.35 -4.64 20.35
CA ARG A 62 -9.62 -5.30 20.67
C ARG A 62 -9.49 -6.33 21.79
N LYS A 63 -8.41 -7.12 21.79
CA LYS A 63 -8.17 -8.16 22.81
C LYS A 63 -7.73 -7.58 24.15
N ALA A 64 -6.99 -6.48 24.14
CA ALA A 64 -6.64 -5.71 25.32
C ALA A 64 -7.88 -5.14 26.00
N VAL A 65 -8.77 -4.50 25.24
CA VAL A 65 -10.03 -3.94 25.73
C VAL A 65 -10.95 -5.03 26.29
N THR A 66 -11.01 -6.20 25.65
CA THR A 66 -11.86 -7.33 26.10
C THR A 66 -11.23 -8.18 27.20
N ALA A 67 -10.03 -7.84 27.68
CA ALA A 67 -9.27 -8.60 28.69
C ALA A 67 -9.13 -10.09 28.34
N THR A 68 -9.09 -10.43 27.06
CA THR A 68 -9.04 -11.84 26.60
C THR A 68 -7.62 -12.41 26.57
N PHE A 69 -6.60 -11.56 26.67
CA PHE A 69 -5.21 -11.98 26.76
C PHE A 69 -4.71 -12.02 28.20
N THR A 70 -3.84 -12.98 28.49
CA THR A 70 -2.91 -12.85 29.60
C THR A 70 -1.88 -11.75 29.32
N ARG A 71 -1.31 -11.14 30.37
CA ARG A 71 -0.31 -10.07 30.24
C ARG A 71 0.88 -10.47 29.36
N GLU A 72 1.26 -11.74 29.41
CA GLU A 72 2.39 -12.29 28.67
C GLU A 72 2.07 -12.50 27.18
N GLU A 73 0.86 -12.98 26.86
CA GLU A 73 0.38 -13.07 25.47
C GLU A 73 0.27 -11.68 24.82
N MET A 74 -0.22 -10.69 25.57
CA MET A 74 -0.32 -9.31 25.10
C MET A 74 1.07 -8.70 24.84
N ARG A 75 2.04 -8.99 25.72
CA ARG A 75 3.44 -8.56 25.55
C ARG A 75 4.07 -9.13 24.29
N ASN A 76 3.88 -10.43 24.04
CA ASN A 76 4.37 -11.07 22.82
C ASN A 76 3.73 -10.48 21.57
N ALA A 77 2.41 -10.29 21.57
CA ALA A 77 1.69 -9.73 20.42
C ALA A 77 2.13 -8.28 20.10
N ILE A 78 2.36 -7.44 21.11
CA ILE A 78 2.85 -6.07 20.93
C ILE A 78 4.30 -6.06 20.42
N SER A 79 5.14 -6.97 20.91
CA SER A 79 6.51 -7.14 20.42
C SER A 79 6.53 -7.54 18.93
N ASP A 80 5.68 -8.49 18.54
CA ASP A 80 5.54 -8.92 17.15
C ASP A 80 5.01 -7.79 16.24
N ALA A 81 4.06 -7.00 16.73
CA ALA A 81 3.56 -5.82 16.03
C ALA A 81 4.67 -4.75 15.87
N HIS A 82 5.46 -4.49 16.91
CA HIS A 82 6.60 -3.57 16.83
C HIS A 82 7.70 -4.02 15.86
N ASN A 83 7.98 -5.32 15.78
CA ASN A 83 8.94 -5.85 14.82
C ASN A 83 8.43 -5.75 13.38
N HIS A 84 7.13 -5.94 13.15
CA HIS A 84 6.50 -5.70 11.84
C HIS A 84 6.51 -4.22 11.43
N LYS A 85 6.48 -3.30 12.40
CA LYS A 85 6.43 -1.84 12.22
C LYS A 85 7.49 -1.31 11.26
N ILE A 86 8.75 -1.74 11.41
CA ILE A 86 9.88 -1.14 10.67
C ILE A 86 9.78 -1.44 9.16
N ASN A 87 9.50 -2.69 8.80
CA ASN A 87 9.46 -3.09 7.39
C ASN A 87 8.24 -2.52 6.66
N VAL A 88 7.10 -2.43 7.34
CA VAL A 88 5.85 -1.96 6.75
C VAL A 88 5.88 -0.45 6.48
N TRP A 89 6.41 0.36 7.40
CA TRP A 89 6.46 1.81 7.19
C TRP A 89 7.51 2.25 6.17
N ILE A 90 8.60 1.51 6.01
CA ILE A 90 9.60 1.77 4.98
C ILE A 90 9.02 1.54 3.58
N ASN A 91 8.08 0.59 3.47
CA ASN A 91 7.43 0.18 2.22
C ASN A 91 6.07 0.84 1.97
N LEU A 92 5.72 1.89 2.71
CA LEU A 92 4.54 2.68 2.39
C LEU A 92 4.68 3.35 1.02
N ASN A 93 3.57 3.42 0.29
CA ASN A 93 3.56 4.08 -1.00
C ASN A 93 3.67 5.60 -0.81
N ARG A 94 4.83 6.15 -1.17
CA ARG A 94 5.15 7.59 -1.04
C ARG A 94 4.23 8.50 -1.85
N ASP A 95 3.61 7.97 -2.89
CA ASP A 95 2.66 8.72 -3.72
C ASP A 95 1.29 8.87 -3.02
N ASN A 96 1.02 8.07 -1.98
CA ASN A 96 -0.22 8.11 -1.25
C ASN A 96 -0.21 9.23 -0.20
N LYS A 97 -1.07 10.22 -0.38
CA LYS A 97 -1.17 11.37 0.52
C LYS A 97 -1.58 11.02 1.96
N HIS A 98 -2.20 9.86 2.17
CA HIS A 98 -2.65 9.40 3.48
C HIS A 98 -1.62 8.55 4.23
N GLN A 99 -0.47 8.24 3.61
CA GLN A 99 0.52 7.33 4.21
C GLN A 99 1.00 7.81 5.59
N ASN A 100 1.26 9.13 5.73
CA ASN A 100 1.87 9.68 6.94
C ASN A 100 0.86 9.69 8.08
N SER A 101 -0.38 10.11 7.81
CA SER A 101 -1.46 10.09 8.80
C SER A 101 -1.74 8.68 9.28
N LEU A 102 -1.80 7.68 8.39
CA LEU A 102 -2.01 6.29 8.77
C LEU A 102 -0.86 5.76 9.64
N LYS A 103 0.38 6.12 9.29
CA LYS A 103 1.56 5.78 10.08
C LYS A 103 1.54 6.39 11.48
N ASP A 104 1.14 7.65 11.58
CA ASP A 104 1.12 8.38 12.84
C ASP A 104 0.05 7.78 13.77
N GLU A 105 -1.17 7.56 13.28
CA GLU A 105 -2.25 6.96 14.08
C GLU A 105 -1.94 5.52 14.52
N CYS A 106 -1.39 4.68 13.64
CA CYS A 106 -0.95 3.35 14.04
C CYS A 106 0.22 3.39 15.03
N SER A 107 1.09 4.40 14.96
CA SER A 107 2.18 4.58 15.92
C SER A 107 1.65 5.02 17.28
N ILE A 108 0.65 5.91 17.31
CA ILE A 108 -0.08 6.31 18.52
C ILE A 108 -0.67 5.06 19.19
N LEU A 109 -1.44 4.26 18.43
CA LEU A 109 -2.05 3.03 18.97
C LEU A 109 -1.00 2.06 19.53
N ALA A 110 0.11 1.84 18.81
CA ALA A 110 1.18 0.96 19.26
C ALA A 110 1.84 1.45 20.56
N THR A 111 2.08 2.75 20.69
CA THR A 111 2.63 3.35 21.93
C THR A 111 1.67 3.18 23.10
N PHE A 112 0.38 3.40 22.89
CA PHE A 112 -0.60 3.20 23.94
C PHE A 112 -0.68 1.74 24.39
N LEU A 113 -0.70 0.80 23.44
CA LEU A 113 -0.68 -0.64 23.74
C LEU A 113 0.55 -1.03 24.57
N SER A 114 1.73 -0.45 24.28
CA SER A 114 2.93 -0.65 25.09
C SER A 114 2.76 -0.11 26.51
N ASN A 115 2.22 1.10 26.68
CA ASN A 115 1.98 1.69 28.00
C ASN A 115 0.98 0.88 28.83
N PHE A 116 -0.01 0.25 28.20
CA PHE A 116 -0.97 -0.62 28.90
C PHE A 116 -0.30 -1.83 29.57
N LEU A 117 0.78 -2.36 29.00
CA LEU A 117 1.53 -3.47 29.61
C LEU A 117 2.26 -3.07 30.89
N GLU A 118 2.51 -1.78 31.11
CA GLU A 118 3.28 -1.25 32.24
C GLU A 118 2.45 -1.06 33.52
N ASP A 119 1.20 -1.57 33.55
CA ASP A 119 0.25 -1.44 34.68
C ASP A 119 -0.21 0.02 34.89
N PRO A 120 -1.02 0.57 33.97
CA PRO A 120 -1.56 1.89 34.15
C PRO A 120 -2.52 1.90 35.36
N GLY A 121 -2.40 2.88 36.25
CA GLY A 121 -3.42 3.11 37.29
C GLY A 121 -4.81 3.36 36.69
N GLU A 122 -5.89 3.29 37.48
CA GLU A 122 -7.27 3.39 36.97
C GLU A 122 -7.56 4.62 36.09
N GLU A 123 -6.96 5.77 36.41
CA GLU A 123 -7.11 7.00 35.64
C GLU A 123 -6.40 6.92 34.27
N GLN A 124 -5.24 6.29 34.23
CA GLN A 124 -4.47 6.03 33.00
C GLN A 124 -5.15 4.97 32.14
N LEU A 125 -5.86 4.01 32.74
CA LEU A 125 -6.65 3.01 32.03
C LEU A 125 -7.84 3.65 31.29
N LYS A 126 -8.55 4.59 31.94
CA LYS A 126 -9.66 5.31 31.29
C LYS A 126 -9.16 6.19 30.14
N GLN A 127 -8.07 6.93 30.35
CA GLN A 127 -7.47 7.75 29.31
C GLN A 127 -6.93 6.89 28.14
N TYR A 128 -6.41 5.70 28.44
CA TYR A 128 -6.02 4.72 27.44
C TYR A 128 -7.22 4.31 26.58
N LEU A 129 -8.34 3.89 27.19
CA LEU A 129 -9.53 3.44 26.45
C LEU A 129 -10.10 4.51 25.51
N ASP A 130 -10.26 5.74 26.00
CA ASP A 130 -10.77 6.85 25.17
C ASP A 130 -9.82 7.15 24.00
N THR A 131 -8.50 7.06 24.23
CA THR A 131 -7.50 7.39 23.20
C THR A 131 -7.34 6.26 22.18
N THR A 132 -7.34 5.00 22.62
CA THR A 132 -7.25 3.86 21.69
C THR A 132 -8.52 3.69 20.88
N GLU A 133 -9.70 3.97 21.45
CA GLU A 133 -10.95 3.97 20.68
C GLU A 133 -10.92 5.01 19.55
N LYS A 134 -10.48 6.24 19.86
CA LYS A 134 -10.32 7.29 18.86
C LYS A 134 -9.28 6.93 17.80
N ALA A 135 -8.10 6.48 18.21
CA ALA A 135 -7.04 6.09 17.28
C ALA A 135 -7.48 4.93 16.38
N THR A 136 -8.16 3.92 16.95
CA THR A 136 -8.73 2.81 16.19
C THR A 136 -9.74 3.29 15.15
N TRP A 137 -10.65 4.20 15.51
CA TRP A 137 -11.60 4.77 14.56
C TRP A 137 -10.92 5.57 13.43
N GLU A 138 -9.94 6.41 13.77
CA GLU A 138 -9.16 7.17 12.77
C GLU A 138 -8.39 6.24 11.83
N ILE A 139 -7.79 5.16 12.36
CA ILE A 139 -7.11 4.13 11.57
C ILE A 139 -8.07 3.48 10.55
N TRP A 140 -9.31 3.14 10.96
CA TRP A 140 -10.32 2.61 10.05
C TRP A 140 -10.64 3.58 8.91
N LEU A 141 -10.87 4.85 9.21
CA LEU A 141 -11.14 5.86 8.19
C LEU A 141 -9.95 6.10 7.25
N LEU A 142 -8.74 6.09 7.81
CA LEU A 142 -7.51 6.30 7.04
C LEU A 142 -7.19 5.11 6.15
N ILE A 143 -7.51 3.88 6.58
CA ILE A 143 -7.43 2.70 5.72
C ILE A 143 -8.29 2.87 4.47
N ASP A 144 -9.57 3.22 4.62
CA ASP A 144 -10.47 3.36 3.47
C ASP A 144 -9.98 4.43 2.51
N LYS A 145 -9.58 5.60 3.04
CA LYS A 145 -9.00 6.69 2.25
C LYS A 145 -7.69 6.29 1.57
N TYR A 146 -6.86 5.50 2.25
CA TYR A 146 -5.60 4.99 1.70
C TYR A 146 -5.88 4.04 0.53
N ILE A 147 -6.83 3.12 0.66
CA ILE A 147 -7.26 2.20 -0.41
C ILE A 147 -7.75 2.98 -1.62
N GLU A 148 -8.66 3.92 -1.42
CA GLU A 148 -9.21 4.72 -2.54
C GLU A 148 -8.12 5.49 -3.29
N GLU A 149 -7.13 6.04 -2.56
CA GLU A 149 -6.03 6.75 -3.18
C GLU A 149 -5.08 5.79 -3.92
N GLU A 150 -4.80 4.61 -3.36
CA GLU A 150 -4.03 3.56 -4.03
C GLU A 150 -4.68 3.10 -5.34
N GLU A 151 -6.00 2.88 -5.33
CA GLU A 151 -6.75 2.49 -6.52
C GLU A 151 -6.69 3.56 -7.61
N LYS A 152 -6.79 4.84 -7.23
CA LYS A 152 -6.60 5.98 -8.15
C LYS A 152 -5.20 6.00 -8.74
N LEU A 153 -4.17 5.79 -7.91
CA LEU A 153 -2.77 5.75 -8.36
C LEU A 153 -2.51 4.58 -9.31
N ILE A 154 -3.06 3.39 -9.03
CA ILE A 154 -2.96 2.22 -9.91
C ILE A 154 -3.70 2.49 -11.22
N LYS A 155 -4.91 3.05 -11.18
CA LYS A 155 -5.68 3.38 -12.39
C LYS A 155 -4.92 4.38 -13.27
N ASN A 156 -4.37 5.44 -12.69
CA ASN A 156 -3.54 6.41 -13.40
C ASN A 156 -2.25 5.81 -13.99
N LEU A 157 -1.77 4.68 -13.47
CA LEU A 157 -0.64 3.95 -14.06
C LEU A 157 -1.06 3.04 -15.21
N LEU A 158 -2.29 2.51 -15.19
CA LEU A 158 -2.84 1.64 -16.23
C LEU A 158 -3.41 2.42 -17.42
N ASP A 159 -3.86 3.66 -17.20
CA ASP A 159 -4.39 4.55 -18.25
C ASP A 159 -3.26 5.28 -19.03
N LYS A 160 -1.99 4.97 -18.78
CA LYS A 160 -0.80 5.52 -19.46
C LYS A 160 -0.25 4.57 -20.50
#